data_AF-A0A661W1U0-F1
#
_entry.id   AF-A0A661W1U0-F1
#
_cell.length_a   1.000
_cell.length_b   1.000
_cell.length_c   1.000
_cell.angle_alpha   90.00
_cell.angle_beta   90.00
_cell.angle_gamma   90.00
#
_symmetry.space_group_name_H-M   'P 1'
#
loop_
_entity.id
_entity.type
_entity.pdbx_description
1 polymer ?
#
loop_
_entity_poly.entity_id
_entity_poly.type
_entity_poly.pdbx_seq_one_letter_code
_entity_poly.pdbx_strand_id
1 'polypeptide(L)'
;REILGDTPNVYYFQADCRRPEELLNRSEVVEILGGDRHVAFVYWGVSMYMSDEDIAHVARVLYDWSDEGSCMAFFIAIGNPEVPAFAKMMEIYRQMGEELYFRPLEVFKELVKPWHSDELGYRTVNEWHGIEVEMSEEELEAFGIDYGVYLVK
;
A
#
# COMPACT_ATOMS: atom_id res chain seq x y z
N ARG A 1 5.87 23.00 5.60
CA ARG A 1 5.74 23.84 4.39
C ARG A 1 7.07 24.06 3.65
N GLU A 2 8.23 23.78 4.25
CA GLU A 2 9.56 24.01 3.61
C GLU A 2 9.96 22.96 2.56
N ILE A 3 9.46 21.72 2.62
CA ILE A 3 9.94 20.63 1.72
C ILE A 3 9.34 20.72 0.31
N LEU A 4 8.12 21.25 0.16
CA LEU A 4 7.36 21.22 -1.10
C LEU A 4 7.02 22.62 -1.65
N GLY A 5 7.44 23.68 -0.95
CA GLY A 5 6.91 25.04 -1.15
C GLY A 5 7.04 25.60 -2.57
N ASP A 6 8.08 25.17 -3.30
CA ASP A 6 8.41 25.69 -4.63
C ASP A 6 8.22 24.66 -5.75
N THR A 7 7.69 23.46 -5.47
CA THR A 7 7.49 22.45 -6.52
C THR A 7 6.11 22.62 -7.15
N PRO A 8 6.01 23.05 -8.42
CA PRO A 8 4.72 23.21 -9.09
C PRO A 8 4.01 21.86 -9.20
N ASN A 9 2.68 21.87 -9.11
CA ASN A 9 1.81 20.70 -9.21
C ASN A 9 2.04 19.63 -8.13
N VAL A 10 2.65 20.00 -7.00
CA VAL A 10 2.77 19.12 -5.83
C VAL A 10 1.98 19.71 -4.67
N TYR A 11 1.05 18.92 -4.15
CA TYR A 11 0.13 19.34 -3.12
C TYR A 11 0.22 18.39 -1.93
N TYR A 12 0.06 18.93 -0.74
CA TYR A 12 0.08 18.15 0.50
C TYR A 12 -1.24 18.31 1.23
N PHE A 13 -1.82 17.16 1.60
CA PHE A 13 -3.05 17.10 2.37
C PHE A 13 -2.87 16.16 3.55
N GLN A 14 -3.35 16.58 4.71
CA GLN A 14 -3.56 15.66 5.83
C GLN A 14 -4.92 14.96 5.61
N ALA A 15 -4.89 13.63 5.56
CA ALA A 15 -6.07 12.77 5.39
C ALA A 15 -5.80 11.39 5.99
N ASP A 16 -6.88 10.65 6.28
CA ASP A 16 -6.82 9.25 6.66
C ASP A 16 -6.81 8.38 5.40
N CYS A 17 -5.75 7.61 5.17
CA CYS A 17 -5.65 6.74 3.99
C CYS A 17 -6.66 5.58 4.03
N ARG A 18 -7.28 5.28 5.17
CA ARG A 18 -8.35 4.28 5.27
C ARG A 18 -9.69 4.79 4.75
N ARG A 19 -9.82 6.11 4.52
CA ARG A 19 -11.03 6.78 4.01
C ARG A 19 -10.66 7.69 2.84
N PRO A 20 -10.13 7.15 1.73
CA PRO A 20 -9.61 7.94 0.62
C PRO A 20 -10.66 8.87 0.02
N GLU A 21 -11.94 8.50 0.07
CA GLU A 21 -13.07 9.34 -0.35
C GLU A 21 -13.11 10.71 0.32
N GLU A 22 -12.62 10.85 1.56
CA GLU A 22 -12.59 12.13 2.27
C GLU A 22 -11.59 13.12 1.67
N LEU A 23 -10.51 12.61 1.07
CA LEU A 23 -9.53 13.41 0.35
C LEU A 23 -10.00 13.64 -1.10
N LEU A 24 -10.39 12.57 -1.78
CA LEU A 24 -10.73 12.58 -3.20
C LEU A 24 -11.93 13.49 -3.54
N ASN A 25 -12.84 13.71 -2.57
CA ASN A 25 -14.00 14.58 -2.75
C ASN A 25 -13.79 16.03 -2.26
N ARG A 26 -12.57 16.40 -1.82
CA ARG A 26 -12.28 17.81 -1.48
C ARG A 26 -12.29 18.66 -2.74
N SER A 27 -12.88 19.85 -2.65
CA SER A 27 -12.94 20.82 -3.75
C SER A 27 -11.57 21.08 -4.37
N GLU A 28 -10.54 21.19 -3.53
CA GLU A 28 -9.17 21.47 -3.92
C GLU A 28 -8.60 20.32 -4.77
N VAL A 29 -8.87 19.07 -4.40
CA VAL A 29 -8.41 17.90 -5.17
C VAL A 29 -9.16 17.82 -6.50
N VAL A 30 -10.47 18.06 -6.50
CA VAL A 30 -11.28 18.09 -7.73
C VAL A 30 -10.82 19.17 -8.69
N GLU A 31 -10.48 20.36 -8.18
CA GLU A 31 -9.95 21.47 -8.97
C GLU A 31 -8.57 21.16 -9.55
N ILE A 32 -7.66 20.58 -8.75
CA ILE A 32 -6.32 20.17 -9.19
C ILE A 32 -6.40 19.16 -10.33
N LEU A 33 -7.30 18.18 -10.23
CA LEU A 33 -7.46 17.13 -11.22
C LEU A 33 -8.26 17.59 -12.45
N GLY A 34 -8.97 18.72 -12.39
CA GLY A 34 -9.77 19.22 -13.51
C GLY A 34 -10.87 18.25 -13.96
N GLY A 35 -11.29 17.33 -13.08
CA GLY A 35 -12.25 16.27 -13.40
C GLY A 35 -11.68 15.03 -14.08
N ASP A 36 -10.39 14.99 -14.41
CA ASP A 36 -9.72 13.81 -14.93
C ASP A 36 -9.38 12.84 -13.80
N ARG A 37 -9.97 11.64 -13.81
CA ARG A 37 -9.73 10.61 -12.79
C ARG A 37 -8.94 9.43 -13.35
N HIS A 38 -8.26 9.60 -14.47
CA HIS A 38 -7.24 8.68 -14.95
C HIS A 38 -5.95 8.91 -14.14
N VAL A 39 -5.82 8.21 -13.01
CA VAL A 39 -4.78 8.48 -12.00
C VAL A 39 -4.00 7.24 -11.62
N ALA A 40 -2.81 7.48 -11.06
CA ALA A 40 -2.01 6.46 -10.38
C ALA A 40 -2.07 6.67 -8.86
N PHE A 41 -2.50 5.64 -8.12
CA PHE A 41 -2.45 5.61 -6.66
C PHE A 41 -1.17 4.92 -6.17
N VAL A 42 -0.73 5.28 -4.97
CA VAL A 42 0.43 4.64 -4.33
C VAL A 42 0.09 4.33 -2.87
N TYR A 43 -0.03 3.04 -2.57
CA TYR A 43 -0.13 2.51 -1.21
C TYR A 43 1.15 1.74 -0.90
N TRP A 44 2.19 2.49 -0.52
CA TRP A 44 3.52 1.94 -0.28
C TRP A 44 3.88 2.02 1.20
N GLY A 45 4.13 0.86 1.83
CA GLY A 45 4.54 0.79 3.25
C GLY A 45 3.45 1.10 4.29
N VAL A 46 2.17 1.14 3.89
CA VAL A 46 1.06 1.54 4.78
C VAL A 46 0.05 0.43 5.05
N SER A 47 -0.04 -0.58 4.18
CA SER A 47 -1.07 -1.64 4.24
C SER A 47 -1.00 -2.50 5.51
N MET A 48 0.18 -2.62 6.11
CA MET A 48 0.39 -3.33 7.38
C MET A 48 -0.27 -2.63 8.59
N TYR A 49 -0.62 -1.35 8.49
CA TYR A 49 -1.33 -0.60 9.54
C TYR A 49 -2.86 -0.64 9.35
N MET A 50 -3.33 -1.36 8.34
CA MET A 50 -4.73 -1.37 7.92
C MET A 50 -5.34 -2.74 8.21
N SER A 51 -6.58 -2.76 8.69
CA SER A 51 -7.36 -3.99 8.81
C SER A 51 -7.75 -4.53 7.43
N ASP A 52 -8.25 -5.78 7.39
CA ASP A 52 -8.76 -6.39 6.15
C ASP A 52 -9.92 -5.59 5.57
N GLU A 53 -10.80 -5.10 6.45
CA GLU A 53 -11.94 -4.25 6.09
C GLU A 53 -11.46 -2.93 5.47
N ASP A 54 -10.44 -2.30 6.05
CA ASP A 54 -9.90 -1.05 5.52
C ASP A 54 -9.27 -1.24 4.13
N ILE A 55 -8.50 -2.31 3.91
CA ILE A 55 -7.90 -2.58 2.60
C ILE A 55 -9.00 -2.83 1.56
N ALA A 56 -10.00 -3.65 1.88
CA ALA A 56 -11.09 -3.96 0.97
C ALA A 56 -11.93 -2.71 0.65
N HIS A 57 -12.20 -1.87 1.65
CA HIS A 57 -12.88 -0.57 1.48
C HIS A 57 -12.09 0.34 0.54
N VAL A 58 -10.79 0.55 0.83
CA VAL A 58 -9.91 1.38 0.01
C VAL A 58 -9.85 0.87 -1.43
N ALA A 59 -9.62 -0.42 -1.63
CA ALA A 59 -9.54 -1.01 -2.95
C ALA A 59 -10.84 -0.75 -3.74
N ARG A 60 -12.00 -0.93 -3.12
CA ARG A 60 -13.30 -0.64 -3.74
C ARG A 60 -13.48 0.83 -4.06
N VAL A 61 -13.26 1.73 -3.09
CA VAL A 61 -13.45 3.17 -3.26
C VAL A 61 -12.57 3.72 -4.38
N LEU A 62 -11.29 3.34 -4.41
CA LEU A 62 -10.37 3.81 -5.43
C LEU A 62 -10.75 3.27 -6.82
N TYR A 63 -11.19 2.01 -6.90
CA TYR A 63 -11.65 1.42 -8.16
C TYR A 63 -12.90 2.12 -8.70
N ASP A 64 -13.89 2.34 -7.83
CA ASP A 64 -15.17 2.93 -8.22
C ASP A 64 -15.04 4.43 -8.54
N TRP A 65 -14.12 5.13 -7.86
CA TRP A 65 -13.92 6.56 -8.05
C TRP A 65 -13.12 6.88 -9.31
N SER A 66 -12.11 6.06 -9.66
CA SER A 66 -11.17 6.32 -10.76
C SER A 66 -11.71 5.91 -12.14
N ASP A 67 -11.19 6.55 -13.18
CA ASP A 67 -11.53 6.23 -14.57
C ASP A 67 -10.77 4.99 -15.06
N GLU A 68 -11.25 4.40 -16.16
CA GLU A 68 -10.60 3.28 -16.85
C GLU A 68 -9.12 3.58 -17.17
N GLY A 69 -8.27 2.54 -17.07
CA GLY A 69 -6.83 2.66 -17.25
C GLY A 69 -6.06 3.25 -16.07
N SER A 70 -6.73 3.59 -14.97
CA SER A 70 -6.06 3.95 -13.71
C SER A 70 -5.30 2.76 -13.12
N CYS A 71 -4.31 3.04 -12.28
CA CYS A 71 -3.50 2.00 -11.64
C CYS A 71 -3.17 2.33 -10.18
N MET A 72 -2.71 1.33 -9.44
CA MET A 72 -2.27 1.44 -8.06
C MET A 72 -0.97 0.67 -7.84
N ALA A 73 0.09 1.36 -7.46
CA ALA A 73 1.28 0.72 -6.92
C ALA A 73 1.02 0.32 -5.47
N PHE A 74 1.19 -0.96 -5.16
CA PHE A 74 0.87 -1.50 -3.84
C PHE A 74 2.05 -2.30 -3.28
N PHE A 75 2.37 -2.05 -2.01
CA PHE A 75 3.38 -2.77 -1.25
C PHE A 75 2.73 -3.72 -0.25
N ILE A 76 3.30 -4.92 -0.16
CA ILE A 76 2.83 -5.98 0.72
C ILE A 76 3.97 -6.41 1.62
N ALA A 77 3.83 -6.10 2.91
CA ALA A 77 4.73 -6.58 3.94
C ALA A 77 4.39 -8.04 4.30
N ILE A 78 5.40 -8.91 4.30
CA ILE A 78 5.28 -10.30 4.74
C ILE A 78 5.92 -10.46 6.12
N GLY A 79 5.45 -11.45 6.85
CA GLY A 79 5.91 -11.70 8.21
C GLY A 79 5.45 -13.04 8.74
N ASN A 80 6.26 -13.67 9.58
CA ASN A 80 5.96 -14.97 10.15
C ASN A 80 5.78 -14.89 11.68
N PRO A 81 4.54 -14.90 12.20
CA PRO A 81 4.29 -14.79 13.64
C PRO A 81 4.83 -15.97 14.46
N GLU A 82 5.11 -17.12 13.82
CA GLU A 82 5.65 -18.30 14.50
C GLU A 82 7.15 -18.15 14.84
N VAL A 83 7.84 -17.17 14.24
CA VAL A 83 9.26 -16.92 14.49
C VAL A 83 9.42 -15.98 15.70
N PRO A 84 10.18 -16.35 16.74
CA PRO A 84 10.29 -15.56 17.97
C PRO A 84 10.77 -14.10 17.76
N ALA A 85 11.67 -13.87 16.80
CA ALA A 85 12.16 -12.54 16.47
C ALA A 85 11.03 -11.64 15.93
N PHE A 86 10.19 -12.18 15.06
CA PHE A 86 9.03 -11.49 14.51
C PHE A 86 7.95 -11.26 15.57
N ALA A 87 7.63 -12.28 16.36
CA ALA A 87 6.67 -12.15 17.46
C ALA A 87 7.08 -11.06 18.47
N LYS A 88 8.38 -10.94 18.77
CA LYS A 88 8.91 -9.86 19.61
C LYS A 88 8.76 -8.49 18.97
N MET A 89 8.99 -8.37 17.66
CA MET A 89 8.77 -7.12 16.92
C MET A 89 7.29 -6.70 17.03
N MET A 90 6.36 -7.62 16.78
CA MET A 90 4.92 -7.37 16.89
C MET A 90 4.51 -6.88 18.28
N GLU A 91 5.05 -7.48 19.35
CA GLU A 91 4.78 -7.06 20.72
C GLU A 91 5.29 -5.65 21.03
N ILE A 92 6.44 -5.26 20.48
CA ILE A 92 6.97 -3.88 20.63
C ILE A 92 6.02 -2.87 19.99
N TYR A 93 5.58 -3.10 18.75
CA TYR A 93 4.62 -2.22 18.09
C TYR A 93 3.30 -2.13 18.87
N ARG A 94 2.79 -3.26 19.36
CA ARG A 94 1.58 -3.30 20.18
C ARG A 94 1.71 -2.47 21.47
N GLN A 95 2.87 -2.51 22.12
CA GLN A 95 3.15 -1.69 23.32
C GLN A 95 3.23 -0.19 23.01
N MET A 96 3.56 0.18 21.76
CA MET A 96 3.52 1.55 21.27
C MET A 96 2.11 2.01 20.86
N GLY A 97 1.11 1.12 20.94
CA GLY A 97 -0.26 1.40 20.52
C GLY A 97 -0.51 1.20 19.03
N GLU A 98 0.45 0.61 18.31
CA GLU A 98 0.33 0.30 16.88
C GLU A 98 -0.02 -1.17 16.71
N GLU A 99 -1.10 -1.44 15.99
CA GLU A 99 -1.49 -2.80 15.61
C GLU A 99 -1.11 -3.04 14.16
N LEU A 100 -0.16 -3.95 13.96
CA LEU A 100 0.28 -4.36 12.63
C LEU A 100 -0.45 -5.63 12.18
N TYR A 101 -0.72 -5.71 10.89
CA TYR A 101 -1.44 -6.80 10.27
C TYR A 101 -0.62 -7.35 9.10
N PHE A 102 -0.01 -8.52 9.32
CA PHE A 102 0.73 -9.26 8.30
C PHE A 102 -0.12 -10.42 7.81
N ARG A 103 -0.15 -10.62 6.49
CA ARG A 103 -1.03 -11.61 5.87
C ARG A 103 -0.28 -12.37 4.78
N PRO A 104 -0.66 -13.62 4.51
CA PRO A 104 -0.21 -14.31 3.31
C PRO A 104 -0.60 -13.54 2.04
N LEU A 105 0.23 -13.63 1.00
CA LEU A 105 0.00 -12.98 -0.29
C LEU A 105 -1.38 -13.30 -0.89
N GLU A 106 -1.87 -14.53 -0.74
CA GLU A 106 -3.18 -14.95 -1.25
C GLU A 106 -4.35 -14.22 -0.58
N VAL A 107 -4.22 -13.83 0.69
CA VAL A 107 -5.25 -13.01 1.36
C VAL A 107 -5.27 -11.61 0.73
N PHE A 108 -4.11 -11.01 0.52
CA PHE A 108 -4.02 -9.68 -0.12
C PHE A 108 -4.64 -9.66 -1.52
N LYS A 109 -4.40 -10.70 -2.33
CA LYS A 109 -5.00 -10.83 -3.67
C LYS A 109 -6.52 -10.77 -3.66
N GLU A 110 -7.16 -11.30 -2.61
CA GLU A 110 -8.60 -11.22 -2.44
C GLU A 110 -9.05 -9.84 -1.95
N LEU A 111 -8.33 -9.25 -0.99
CA LEU A 111 -8.66 -7.95 -0.41
C LEU A 111 -8.60 -6.80 -1.41
N VAL A 112 -7.69 -6.86 -2.39
CA VAL A 112 -7.53 -5.77 -3.38
C VAL A 112 -8.53 -5.86 -4.53
N LYS A 113 -9.42 -6.85 -4.56
CA LYS A 113 -10.46 -6.91 -5.60
C LYS A 113 -11.37 -5.66 -5.54
N PRO A 114 -11.79 -5.12 -6.70
CA PRO A 114 -11.79 -5.75 -8.02
C PRO A 114 -10.54 -5.48 -8.87
N TRP A 115 -9.51 -4.83 -8.33
CA TRP A 115 -8.25 -4.66 -9.04
C TRP A 115 -7.60 -6.01 -9.37
N HIS A 116 -6.84 -6.05 -10.46
CA HIS A 116 -6.02 -7.22 -10.82
C HIS A 116 -4.57 -6.80 -11.02
N SER A 117 -3.63 -7.75 -10.88
CA SER A 117 -2.24 -7.44 -11.20
C SER A 117 -2.08 -7.16 -12.69
N ASP A 118 -1.06 -6.36 -13.02
CA ASP A 118 -0.54 -6.27 -14.37
C ASP A 118 0.03 -7.62 -14.87
N GLU A 119 0.58 -7.61 -16.08
CA GLU A 119 1.18 -8.80 -16.72
C GLU A 119 2.41 -9.33 -15.97
N LEU A 120 3.07 -8.49 -15.16
CA LEU A 120 4.26 -8.87 -14.39
C LEU A 120 3.88 -9.54 -13.07
N GLY A 121 2.65 -9.37 -12.61
CA GLY A 121 2.15 -10.00 -11.40
C GLY A 121 2.78 -9.44 -10.12
N TYR A 122 2.65 -10.22 -9.05
CA TYR A 122 3.26 -9.92 -7.75
C TYR A 122 4.73 -10.33 -7.78
N ARG A 123 5.62 -9.35 -7.61
CA ARG A 123 7.06 -9.55 -7.62
C ARG A 123 7.63 -9.27 -6.25
N THR A 124 8.71 -9.95 -5.88
CA THR A 124 9.44 -9.56 -4.67
C THR A 124 9.91 -8.11 -4.81
N VAL A 125 10.06 -7.39 -3.70
CA VAL A 125 10.50 -5.99 -3.72
C VAL A 125 11.87 -5.82 -4.39
N ASN A 126 12.73 -6.83 -4.28
CA ASN A 126 14.03 -6.88 -4.97
C ASN A 126 13.86 -6.94 -6.49
N GLU A 127 13.04 -7.87 -6.99
CA GLU A 127 12.69 -7.98 -8.41
C GLU A 127 11.96 -6.73 -8.92
N TRP A 128 11.11 -6.13 -8.10
CA TRP A 128 10.34 -4.95 -8.45
C TRP A 128 11.24 -3.73 -8.65
N HIS A 129 12.22 -3.52 -7.77
CA HIS A 129 13.20 -2.44 -7.87
C HIS A 129 14.38 -2.75 -8.81
N GLY A 130 14.58 -4.01 -9.18
CA GLY A 130 15.75 -4.45 -9.95
C GLY A 130 17.05 -4.40 -9.14
N ILE A 131 16.98 -4.68 -7.84
CA ILE A 131 18.13 -4.69 -6.93
C ILE A 131 18.31 -6.08 -6.32
N GLU A 132 19.54 -6.45 -6.03
CA GLU A 132 19.86 -7.62 -5.20
C GLU A 132 20.04 -7.15 -3.75
N VAL A 133 19.26 -7.73 -2.83
CA VAL A 133 19.43 -7.51 -1.40
C VAL A 133 19.79 -8.85 -0.77
N GLU A 134 20.95 -8.90 -0.12
CA GLU A 134 21.34 -10.05 0.69
C GLU A 134 20.64 -9.97 2.05
N MET A 135 19.91 -11.02 2.41
CA MET A 135 19.36 -11.24 3.74
C MET A 135 19.94 -12.53 4.29
N SER A 136 20.23 -12.55 5.59
CA SER A 136 20.59 -13.79 6.28
C SER A 136 19.41 -14.77 6.30
N GLU A 137 19.70 -16.07 6.47
CA GLU A 137 18.66 -17.11 6.58
C GLU A 137 17.68 -16.82 7.73
N GLU A 138 18.17 -16.30 8.86
CA GLU A 138 17.36 -15.93 10.03
C GLU A 138 16.40 -14.77 9.70
N GLU A 139 16.87 -13.76 8.95
CA GLU A 139 16.03 -12.64 8.52
C GLU A 139 14.97 -13.08 7.51
N LEU A 140 15.33 -13.96 6.57
CA LEU A 140 14.39 -14.51 5.60
C LEU A 140 13.31 -15.36 6.29
N GLU A 141 13.67 -16.14 7.31
CA GLU A 141 12.72 -16.95 8.06
C GLU A 141 11.72 -16.07 8.84
N ALA A 142 12.20 -14.98 9.46
CA ALA A 142 11.39 -14.10 10.28
C ALA A 142 10.51 -13.13 9.47
N PHE A 143 11.08 -12.48 8.46
CA PHE A 143 10.46 -11.36 7.74
C PHE A 143 10.02 -11.72 6.32
N GLY A 144 10.40 -12.91 5.81
CA GLY A 144 10.09 -13.30 4.45
C GLY A 144 10.66 -12.33 3.42
N ILE A 145 10.03 -12.28 2.26
CA ILE A 145 10.35 -11.31 1.21
C ILE A 145 9.07 -10.56 0.89
N ASP A 146 9.11 -9.24 1.05
CA ASP A 146 8.01 -8.34 0.72
C ASP A 146 7.73 -8.33 -0.79
N TYR A 147 6.50 -7.93 -1.15
CA TYR A 147 6.09 -7.87 -2.55
C TYR A 147 5.69 -6.46 -2.99
N GLY A 148 6.01 -6.14 -4.24
CA GLY A 148 5.46 -5.01 -4.98
C GLY A 148 4.59 -5.48 -6.14
N VAL A 149 3.49 -4.77 -6.39
CA VAL A 149 2.59 -5.05 -7.52
C VAL A 149 2.04 -3.75 -8.09
N TYR A 150 1.86 -3.73 -9.42
CA TYR A 150 0.97 -2.77 -10.05
C TYR A 150 -0.40 -3.41 -10.22
N LEU A 151 -1.38 -2.81 -9.58
CA LEU A 151 -2.79 -3.18 -9.68
C LEU A 151 -3.44 -2.27 -10.72
N VAL A 152 -4.15 -2.86 -11.68
CA VAL A 152 -4.76 -2.13 -12.80
C VAL A 152 -6.26 -2.40 -12.85
N LYS A 153 -6.98 -1.45 -13.45
CA LYS A 153 -8.43 -1.46 -13.66
C LYS A 153 -8.76 -1.92 -15.08
#